data_AF-A0A9E3ISS4-F1
#
_entry.id   AF-A0A9E3ISS4-F1
#
_cell.length_a   1.000
_cell.length_b   1.000
_cell.length_c   1.000
_cell.angle_alpha   90.00
_cell.angle_beta   90.00
_cell.angle_gamma   90.00
#
_symmetry.space_group_name_H-M   'P 1'
#
loop_
_entity.id
_entity.type
_entity.pdbx_description
1 polymer ?
#
loop_
_entity_poly.entity_id
_entity_poly.type
_entity_poly.pdbx_seq_one_letter_code
_entity_poly.pdbx_strand_id
1 'polypeptide(L)'
;MLLGSSLFSLENVVNRLRSLNIEHVSLADLIRQEISRGSSAGLIAERAIRQGSPLADEAALALARRWFWSRKPDAGFALTGFPATLLQAKVFDEWIEARDESLHGVIAADSVSCPVSEHYRTLGLLIEESELTAA
;
A
#
# COMPACT_ATOMS: atom_id res chain seq x y z
N MET A 1 3.28 -2.76 5.61
CA MET A 1 2.41 -2.66 4.41
C MET A 1 1.71 -3.98 4.16
N LEU A 2 0.55 -3.97 3.52
CA LEU A 2 -0.23 -5.17 3.19
C LEU A 2 -0.47 -5.23 1.68
N LEU A 3 -0.02 -6.32 1.05
CA LEU A 3 -0.11 -6.56 -0.39
C LEU A 3 -1.02 -7.75 -0.66
N GLY A 4 -1.90 -7.63 -1.66
CA GLY A 4 -2.79 -8.72 -2.07
C GLY A 4 -4.15 -8.22 -2.54
N SER A 5 -4.73 -8.95 -3.49
CA SER A 5 -6.04 -8.70 -4.09
C SER A 5 -7.20 -9.26 -3.25
N SER A 6 -6.94 -10.24 -2.38
CA SER A 6 -7.92 -10.82 -1.46
C SER A 6 -7.63 -10.36 -0.03
N LEU A 7 -8.22 -9.22 0.35
CA LEU A 7 -8.23 -8.77 1.75
C LEU A 7 -8.92 -9.76 2.69
N PHE A 8 -9.71 -10.70 2.16
CA PHE A 8 -10.37 -11.76 2.92
C PHE A 8 -9.38 -12.70 3.64
N SER A 9 -8.21 -13.00 3.07
CA SER A 9 -7.20 -13.81 3.78
C SER A 9 -6.54 -13.01 4.91
N LEU A 10 -6.29 -11.72 4.66
CA LEU A 10 -5.61 -10.83 5.61
C LEU A 10 -6.55 -10.14 6.62
N GLU A 11 -7.83 -10.51 6.71
CA GLU A 11 -8.77 -9.87 7.63
C GLU A 11 -8.29 -9.94 9.09
N ASN A 12 -7.72 -11.07 9.50
CA ASN A 12 -7.16 -11.23 10.84
C ASN A 12 -5.98 -10.28 11.09
N VAL A 13 -5.11 -10.10 10.09
CA VAL A 13 -3.97 -9.20 10.16
C VAL A 13 -4.44 -7.75 10.23
N VAL A 14 -5.37 -7.36 9.36
CA VAL A 14 -5.97 -6.02 9.36
C VAL A 14 -6.64 -5.73 10.70
N ASN A 15 -7.36 -6.70 11.28
CA ASN A 15 -7.98 -6.56 12.60
C ASN A 15 -6.97 -6.45 13.74
N ARG A 16 -5.84 -7.18 13.70
CA ARG A 16 -4.74 -7.02 14.66
C ARG A 16 -4.05 -5.65 14.51
N LEU A 17 -3.88 -5.15 13.29
CA LEU A 17 -3.32 -3.81 13.09
C LEU A 17 -4.26 -2.72 13.59
N ARG A 18 -5.59 -2.91 13.52
CA ARG A 18 -6.58 -1.93 14.03
C ARG A 18 -6.48 -1.69 15.53
N SER A 19 -5.86 -2.58 16.30
CA SER A 19 -5.60 -2.35 17.72
C SER A 19 -4.30 -1.57 17.97
N LEU A 20 -3.47 -1.37 16.94
CA LEU A 20 -2.31 -0.50 16.99
C LEU A 20 -2.75 0.95 16.75
N ASN A 21 -2.14 1.88 17.48
CA ASN A 21 -2.39 3.31 17.32
C ASN A 21 -1.61 3.87 16.12
N ILE A 22 -1.85 3.32 14.93
CA ILE A 22 -1.21 3.70 13.66
C ILE A 22 -2.28 4.10 12.63
N GLU A 23 -1.89 4.90 11.63
CA GLU A 23 -2.80 5.31 10.57
C GLU A 23 -3.08 4.15 9.61
N HIS A 24 -4.34 3.83 9.36
CA HIS A 24 -4.73 2.85 8.34
C HIS A 24 -5.12 3.57 7.06
N VAL A 25 -4.40 3.30 5.98
CA VAL A 25 -4.65 3.87 4.66
C VAL A 25 -4.75 2.77 3.62
N SER A 26 -5.70 2.90 2.72
CA SER A 26 -5.75 2.07 1.50
C SER A 26 -5.66 2.97 0.27
N LEU A 27 -5.01 2.47 -0.79
CA LEU A 27 -5.00 3.19 -2.07
C LEU A 27 -6.43 3.44 -2.57
N ALA A 28 -7.34 2.51 -2.33
CA ALA A 28 -8.76 2.65 -2.66
C ALA A 28 -9.44 3.82 -1.91
N ASP A 29 -9.11 4.03 -0.64
CA ASP A 29 -9.63 5.17 0.14
C ASP A 29 -9.08 6.50 -0.40
N LEU A 30 -7.79 6.56 -0.72
CA LEU A 30 -7.19 7.75 -1.34
C LEU A 30 -7.84 8.08 -2.68
N ILE A 31 -8.14 7.06 -3.49
CA ILE A 31 -8.89 7.23 -4.74
C ILE A 31 -10.30 7.77 -4.46
N ARG A 32 -11.05 7.17 -3.54
CA ARG A 32 -12.41 7.61 -3.18
C ARG A 32 -12.46 9.07 -2.73
N GLN A 33 -11.47 9.50 -1.93
CA GLN A 33 -11.36 10.88 -1.48
C GLN A 33 -11.11 11.86 -2.64
N GLU A 34 -10.36 11.46 -3.65
CA GLU A 34 -10.08 12.31 -4.80
C GLU A 34 -11.22 12.37 -5.79
N ILE A 35 -11.95 11.26 -5.95
CA ILE A 35 -13.21 11.22 -6.69
C ILE A 35 -14.22 12.17 -6.03
N SER A 36 -14.39 12.11 -4.71
CA SER A 36 -15.35 12.98 -4.00
C SER A 36 -14.98 14.47 -4.08
N ARG A 37 -13.68 14.78 -4.17
CA ARG A 37 -13.17 16.15 -4.40
C ARG A 37 -13.29 16.63 -5.84
N GLY A 38 -13.59 15.74 -6.80
CA GLY A 38 -13.62 16.08 -8.22
C GLY A 38 -12.25 16.50 -8.76
N SER A 39 -11.15 16.00 -8.18
CA SER A 39 -9.81 16.37 -8.62
C SER A 39 -9.46 15.75 -9.98
N SER A 40 -8.46 16.29 -10.67
CA SER A 40 -7.98 15.70 -11.93
C SER A 40 -7.56 14.23 -11.77
N ALA A 41 -6.87 13.90 -10.67
CA ALA A 41 -6.50 12.55 -10.31
C ALA A 41 -7.73 11.67 -10.00
N GLY A 42 -8.72 12.23 -9.30
CA GLY A 42 -9.99 11.56 -9.01
C GLY A 42 -10.75 11.18 -10.28
N LEU A 43 -10.85 12.09 -11.25
CA LEU A 43 -11.52 11.83 -12.53
C LEU A 43 -10.83 10.74 -13.36
N ILE A 44 -9.49 10.72 -13.37
CA ILE A 44 -8.72 9.66 -14.03
C ILE A 44 -8.97 8.31 -13.35
N ALA A 45 -8.91 8.28 -12.01
CA ALA A 45 -9.13 7.06 -11.24
C ALA A 45 -10.57 6.54 -11.37
N GLU A 46 -11.56 7.43 -11.36
CA GLU A 46 -12.96 7.07 -11.57
C GLU A 46 -13.17 6.43 -12.95
N ARG A 47 -12.52 6.95 -14.00
CA ARG A 47 -12.59 6.36 -15.34
C ARG A 47 -11.98 4.97 -15.37
N ALA A 48 -10.80 4.78 -14.79
CA ALA A 48 -10.13 3.47 -14.73
C ALA A 48 -10.99 2.42 -14.01
N ILE A 49 -11.55 2.78 -12.84
CA ILE A 49 -12.46 1.92 -12.07
C ILE A 49 -13.68 1.53 -12.90
N ARG A 50 -14.32 2.50 -13.56
CA ARG A 50 -15.51 2.27 -14.39
C ARG A 50 -15.24 1.34 -15.57
N GLN A 51 -14.01 1.34 -16.07
CA GLN A 51 -13.55 0.47 -17.16
C GLN A 51 -13.05 -0.89 -16.68
N GLY A 52 -13.04 -1.15 -15.36
CA GLY A 52 -12.45 -2.37 -14.79
C GLY A 52 -10.95 -2.49 -15.05
N SER A 53 -10.27 -1.37 -15.32
CA SER A 53 -8.84 -1.34 -15.65
C SER A 53 -8.01 -0.93 -14.43
N PRO A 54 -6.79 -1.48 -14.26
CA PRO A 54 -5.88 -1.04 -13.21
C PRO A 54 -5.57 0.46 -13.35
N LEU A 55 -5.35 1.12 -12.21
CA LEU A 55 -4.86 2.49 -12.21
C LEU A 55 -3.41 2.50 -12.73
N ALA A 56 -3.08 3.43 -13.62
CA ALA A 56 -1.71 3.61 -14.11
C ALA A 56 -0.74 3.97 -12.96
N ASP A 57 0.52 3.56 -13.10
CA ASP A 57 1.56 3.77 -12.07
C ASP A 57 1.72 5.24 -11.71
N GLU A 58 1.70 6.16 -12.69
CA GLU A 58 1.86 7.59 -12.43
C GLU A 58 0.72 8.14 -11.55
N ALA A 59 -0.51 7.68 -11.81
CA ALA A 59 -1.68 8.11 -11.04
C ALA A 59 -1.66 7.51 -9.63
N ALA A 60 -1.34 6.22 -9.48
CA ALA A 60 -1.20 5.58 -8.17
C ALA A 60 -0.10 6.24 -7.32
N LEU A 61 1.06 6.50 -7.93
CA LEU A 61 2.18 7.19 -7.30
C LEU A 61 1.81 8.61 -6.89
N ALA A 62 1.14 9.38 -7.75
CA ALA A 62 0.73 10.75 -7.41
C ALA A 62 -0.21 10.79 -6.19
N LEU A 63 -1.17 9.85 -6.13
CA LEU A 63 -2.10 9.73 -5.01
C LEU A 63 -1.39 9.35 -3.71
N ALA A 64 -0.58 8.28 -3.75
CA ALA A 64 0.17 7.80 -2.61
C ALA A 64 1.18 8.84 -2.11
N ARG A 65 1.89 9.51 -3.03
CA ARG A 65 2.87 10.57 -2.72
C ARG A 65 2.21 11.70 -1.95
N ARG A 66 1.08 12.22 -2.42
CA ARG A 66 0.41 13.34 -1.75
C ARG A 66 0.02 12.99 -0.32
N TRP A 67 -0.55 11.79 -0.11
CA TRP A 67 -0.85 11.30 1.22
C TRP A 67 0.42 11.19 2.08
N PHE A 68 1.43 10.49 1.57
CA PHE A 68 2.68 10.20 2.28
C PHE A 68 3.45 11.45 2.72
N TRP A 69 3.38 12.54 1.96
CA TRP A 69 4.00 13.82 2.34
C TRP A 69 3.10 14.72 3.19
N SER A 70 1.78 14.50 3.19
CA SER A 70 0.85 15.23 4.05
C SER A 70 0.75 14.69 5.47
N ARG A 71 1.11 13.42 5.69
CA ARG A 71 1.05 12.81 7.02
C ARG A 71 2.13 13.38 7.95
N LYS A 72 1.88 13.25 9.24
CA LYS A 72 2.87 13.60 10.26
C LYS A 72 4.09 12.68 10.13
N PRO A 73 5.32 13.22 10.10
CA PRO A 73 6.53 12.43 10.34
C PRO A 73 6.39 11.64 11.63
N ASP A 74 6.96 10.44 11.66
CA ASP A 74 7.00 9.51 12.80
C ASP A 74 5.65 8.88 13.20
N ALA A 75 4.55 9.27 12.56
CA ALA A 75 3.29 8.56 12.70
C ALA A 75 3.35 7.26 11.91
N GLY A 76 3.32 6.12 12.62
CA GLY A 76 3.28 4.80 12.00
C GLY A 76 2.04 4.64 11.11
N PHE A 77 2.16 3.81 10.08
CA PHE A 77 1.08 3.58 9.11
C PHE A 77 0.98 2.11 8.67
N ALA A 78 -0.23 1.72 8.31
CA ALA A 78 -0.54 0.50 7.58
C ALA A 78 -1.12 0.89 6.22
N LEU A 79 -0.32 0.74 5.17
CA LEU A 79 -0.74 0.98 3.78
C LEU A 79 -1.12 -0.34 3.10
N THR A 80 -2.33 -0.37 2.52
CA THR A 80 -2.90 -1.52 1.82
C THR A 80 -3.19 -1.20 0.36
N GLY A 81 -3.04 -2.21 -0.51
CA GLY A 81 -3.31 -2.08 -1.96
C GLY A 81 -2.27 -1.26 -2.72
N PHE A 82 -1.12 -0.98 -2.11
CA PHE A 82 0.04 -0.32 -2.71
C PHE A 82 1.31 -0.85 -2.00
N PRO A 83 2.42 -1.10 -2.72
CA PRO A 83 2.62 -0.94 -4.15
C PRO A 83 2.11 -2.17 -4.92
N ALA A 84 1.62 -1.96 -6.14
CA ALA A 84 1.15 -3.04 -7.02
C ALA A 84 2.16 -3.44 -8.11
N THR A 85 3.16 -2.59 -8.38
CA THR A 85 4.22 -2.85 -9.38
C THR A 85 5.60 -2.62 -8.77
N LEU A 86 6.63 -3.21 -9.39
CA LEU A 86 8.02 -3.02 -8.94
C LEU A 86 8.46 -1.55 -9.02
N LEU A 87 7.98 -0.81 -10.04
CA LEU A 87 8.23 0.63 -10.15
C LEU A 87 7.66 1.36 -8.94
N GLN A 88 6.40 1.06 -8.58
CA GLN A 88 5.78 1.67 -7.40
C GLN A 88 6.54 1.35 -6.11
N ALA A 89 7.03 0.11 -5.95
CA ALA A 89 7.81 -0.30 -4.78
C ALA A 89 9.12 0.49 -4.65
N LYS A 90 9.93 0.52 -5.71
CA LYS A 90 11.21 1.24 -5.71
C LYS A 90 11.05 2.73 -5.44
N VAL A 91 10.06 3.36 -6.07
CA VAL A 91 9.78 4.79 -5.85
C VAL A 91 9.27 5.03 -4.43
N PHE A 92 8.53 4.09 -3.84
CA PHE A 92 8.10 4.20 -2.44
C PHE A 92 9.28 4.09 -1.47
N ASP A 93 10.23 3.20 -1.73
CA ASP A 93 11.45 3.07 -0.93
C ASP A 93 12.25 4.38 -0.91
N GLU A 94 12.39 5.03 -2.07
CA GLU A 94 13.03 6.35 -2.17
C GLU A 94 12.33 7.40 -1.28
N TRP A 95 11.00 7.33 -1.13
CA TRP A 95 10.27 8.26 -0.27
C TRP A 95 10.48 7.98 1.21
N ILE A 96 10.54 6.69 1.58
CA ILE A 96 10.84 6.25 2.94
C ILE A 96 12.24 6.71 3.34
N GLU A 97 13.23 6.48 2.47
CA GLU A 97 14.62 6.93 2.66
C GLU A 97 14.71 8.46 2.73
N ALA A 98 14.02 9.19 1.84
CA ALA A 98 14.04 10.65 1.84
C ALA A 98 13.45 11.30 3.12
N ARG A 99 12.71 10.52 3.93
CA ARG A 99 12.18 10.97 5.23
C ARG A 99 12.95 10.41 6.41
N ASP A 100 14.02 9.66 6.18
CA ASP A 100 14.75 8.92 7.21
C ASP A 100 13.82 8.01 8.04
N GLU A 101 12.80 7.45 7.37
CA GLU A 101 11.85 6.53 7.97
C GLU A 101 12.22 5.09 7.63
N SER A 102 11.64 4.12 8.34
CA SER A 102 11.90 2.70 8.10
C SER A 102 10.60 1.92 7.92
N LEU A 103 10.61 1.03 6.94
CA LEU A 103 9.53 0.07 6.75
C LEU A 103 9.79 -1.15 7.64
N HIS A 104 8.87 -1.44 8.56
CA HIS A 104 9.02 -2.55 9.52
C HIS A 104 8.64 -3.91 8.96
N GLY A 105 7.90 -3.94 7.84
CA GLY A 105 7.50 -5.19 7.23
C GLY A 105 6.44 -5.04 6.15
N VAL A 106 6.38 -6.05 5.30
CA VAL A 106 5.45 -6.20 4.19
C VAL A 106 4.79 -7.55 4.30
N ILE A 107 3.47 -7.58 4.41
CA ILE A 107 2.70 -8.81 4.49
C ILE A 107 2.03 -9.02 3.13
N ALA A 108 2.26 -10.16 2.50
CA ALA A 108 1.66 -10.49 1.20
C ALA A 108 0.67 -11.65 1.35
N ALA A 109 -0.55 -11.50 0.81
CA ALA A 109 -1.64 -12.48 0.91
C ALA A 109 -1.51 -13.67 -0.06
N ASP A 110 -0.48 -13.71 -0.90
CA ASP A 110 -0.40 -14.70 -1.99
C ASP A 110 1.00 -15.29 -2.11
N SER A 111 1.04 -16.62 -2.18
CA SER A 111 2.22 -17.47 -2.39
C SER A 111 2.83 -17.38 -3.80
N VAL A 112 2.30 -16.52 -4.67
CA VAL A 112 2.86 -16.27 -6.00
C VAL A 112 4.00 -15.26 -5.90
N SER A 113 5.20 -15.70 -6.28
CA SER A 113 6.36 -14.84 -6.47
C SER A 113 6.04 -13.77 -7.51
N CYS A 114 5.82 -12.55 -7.05
CA CYS A 114 5.56 -11.39 -7.88
C CYS A 114 6.74 -10.43 -7.69
N PRO A 115 7.07 -9.58 -8.69
CA PRO A 115 8.22 -8.69 -8.59
C PRO A 115 8.26 -7.82 -7.32
N VAL A 116 7.10 -7.47 -6.77
CA VAL A 116 6.99 -6.70 -5.52
C VAL A 116 7.31 -7.56 -4.29
N SER A 117 6.77 -8.77 -4.20
CA SER A 117 7.06 -9.65 -3.05
C SER A 117 8.51 -10.11 -3.06
N GLU A 118 9.08 -10.41 -4.23
CA GLU A 118 10.50 -10.69 -4.39
C GLU A 118 11.38 -9.52 -3.94
N HIS A 119 11.05 -8.30 -4.37
CA HIS A 119 11.77 -7.09 -3.97
C HIS A 119 11.81 -6.89 -2.45
N TYR A 120 10.67 -7.00 -1.77
CA TYR A 120 10.68 -6.87 -0.31
C TYR A 120 11.26 -8.09 0.42
N ARG A 121 11.26 -9.28 -0.21
CA ARG A 121 11.96 -10.46 0.31
C ARG A 121 13.47 -10.27 0.28
N THR A 122 14.05 -9.71 -0.79
CA THR A 122 15.50 -9.47 -0.85
C THR A 122 15.97 -8.43 0.16
N LEU A 123 15.08 -7.50 0.54
CA LEU A 123 15.33 -6.53 1.60
C LEU A 123 15.14 -7.12 3.02
N GLY A 124 14.69 -8.36 3.15
CA GLY A 124 14.40 -8.98 4.45
C GLY A 124 13.16 -8.39 5.14
N LEU A 125 12.27 -7.75 4.39
CA LEU A 125 11.08 -7.06 4.90
C LEU A 125 9.79 -7.85 4.66
N LEU A 126 9.82 -8.90 3.85
CA LEU A 126 8.64 -9.73 3.60
C LEU A 126 8.36 -10.64 4.79
N ILE A 127 7.14 -10.55 5.33
CA ILE A 127 6.61 -11.40 6.39
C ILE A 127 5.53 -12.29 5.76
N GLU A 128 5.75 -13.60 5.85
CA GLU A 128 4.84 -14.60 5.28
C GLU A 128 3.62 -14.81 6.22
N GLU A 129 2.43 -15.06 5.67
CA GLU A 129 1.18 -15.19 6.45
C GLU A 129 1.23 -16.36 7.47
N SER A 130 2.02 -17.41 7.18
CA SER A 130 2.28 -18.52 8.09
C SER A 130 2.98 -18.09 9.39
N GLU A 131 3.79 -17.02 9.35
CA GLU A 131 4.47 -16.49 10.53
C GLU A 131 3.51 -15.72 11.45
N LEU A 132 2.42 -15.16 10.92
CA LEU A 132 1.41 -14.43 11.70
C LEU A 132 0.38 -15.34 12.38
N THR A 133 0.19 -16.56 11.87
CA THR A 133 -0.77 -17.52 12.41
C THR A 133 -0.18 -18.47 13.45
N ALA A 134 1.15 -18.51 13.57
CA ALA A 134 1.88 -19.34 14.54
C ALA A 134 2.01 -18.73 15.95
N ALA A 135 1.40 -17.56 16.22
CA ALA A 135 1.45 -16.83 17.49
C ALA A 135 0.07 -16.33 17.97
#